data_AF-A0A4Q3WEP5-F1
#
_entry.id   AF-A0A4Q3WEP5-F1
#
_cell.length_a   1.000
_cell.length_b   1.000
_cell.length_c   1.000
_cell.angle_alpha   90.00
_cell.angle_beta   90.00
_cell.angle_gamma   90.00
#
_symmetry.space_group_name_H-M   'P 1'
#
loop_
_entity.id
_entity.type
_entity.pdbx_description
1 polymer ?
#
loop_
_entity_poly.entity_id
_entity_poly.type
_entity_poly.pdbx_seq_one_letter_code
_entity_poly.pdbx_strand_id
1 'polypeptide(L)'
;MKTPLLELVELIGASHDVADLRARLFPAATEMFGGMRGGLFLLADVPPLPRFQGNPVINALLARHAPLHEEQIVGPQEWKAFCSRADHGHVLAGPLVQNGELVGVIGFTRAQ
;
A
#
# COMPACT_ATOMS: atom_id res chain seq x y z
N MET A 1 -18.85 9.85 8.03
CA MET A 1 -18.02 11.03 8.37
C MET A 1 -16.60 10.63 8.09
N LYS A 2 -15.77 11.45 7.44
CA LYS A 2 -14.37 11.08 7.21
C LYS A 2 -13.68 10.93 8.57
N THR A 3 -13.12 9.75 8.85
CA THR A 3 -12.23 9.53 9.99
C THR A 3 -11.09 10.55 9.91
N PRO A 4 -10.81 11.35 10.95
CA PRO A 4 -9.60 12.16 11.06
C PRO A 4 -8.33 11.31 11.00
N LEU A 5 -7.25 11.84 10.43
CA LEU A 5 -5.95 11.16 10.38
C LEU A 5 -5.46 10.73 11.77
N LEU A 6 -5.73 11.55 12.79
CA LEU A 6 -5.38 11.25 14.18
C LEU A 6 -6.05 9.97 14.69
N GLU A 7 -7.32 9.75 14.35
CA GLU A 7 -8.05 8.54 14.75
C GLU A 7 -7.44 7.28 14.11
N LEU A 8 -6.89 7.38 12.89
CA LEU A 8 -6.16 6.25 12.31
C LEU A 8 -4.85 5.96 13.05
N VAL A 9 -4.13 6.99 13.50
CA VAL A 9 -2.91 6.82 14.30
C VAL A 9 -3.23 6.16 15.64
N GLU A 10 -4.30 6.61 16.31
CA GLU A 10 -4.79 6.01 17.55
C GLU A 10 -5.23 4.55 17.35
N LEU A 11 -5.93 4.25 16.24
CA LEU A 11 -6.32 2.90 15.87
C LEU A 11 -5.11 1.99 15.66
N ILE A 12 -4.07 2.47 14.98
CA ILE A 12 -2.82 1.73 14.79
C ILE A 12 -2.19 1.43 16.15
N GLY A 13 -2.07 2.44 17.03
CA GLY A 13 -1.50 2.27 18.38
C GLY A 13 -2.32 1.36 19.29
N ALA A 14 -3.63 1.27 19.07
CA ALA A 14 -4.54 0.41 19.83
C ALA A 14 -4.74 -0.98 19.20
N SER A 15 -4.00 -1.32 18.13
CA SER A 15 -4.09 -2.64 17.49
C SER A 15 -3.16 -3.63 18.19
N HIS A 16 -3.66 -4.83 18.48
CA HIS A 16 -2.91 -5.81 19.29
C HIS A 16 -1.90 -6.62 18.48
N ASP A 17 -2.24 -6.92 17.23
CA ASP A 17 -1.41 -7.65 16.29
C ASP A 17 -1.67 -7.20 14.85
N VAL A 18 -0.96 -7.80 13.89
CA VAL A 18 -1.05 -7.43 12.47
C VAL A 18 -2.39 -7.83 11.85
N ALA A 19 -3.03 -8.89 12.34
CA ALA A 19 -4.34 -9.31 11.84
C ALA A 19 -5.43 -8.33 12.29
N ASP A 20 -5.43 -7.94 13.57
CA ASP A 20 -6.30 -6.90 14.14
C ASP A 20 -6.08 -5.56 13.43
N LEU A 21 -4.82 -5.18 13.24
CA LEU A 21 -4.46 -3.98 12.50
C LEU A 21 -5.03 -4.00 11.08
N ARG A 22 -4.86 -5.10 10.33
CA ARG A 22 -5.41 -5.25 8.97
C ARG A 22 -6.93 -5.12 8.98
N ALA A 23 -7.61 -5.78 9.92
CA ALA A 23 -9.07 -5.80 10.01
C ALA A 23 -9.65 -4.42 10.33
N ARG A 24 -8.96 -3.61 11.15
CA ARG A 24 -9.44 -2.30 11.61
C ARG A 24 -8.99 -1.14 10.72
N LEU A 25 -7.72 -1.13 10.32
CA LEU A 25 -7.12 -0.01 9.60
C LEU A 25 -7.69 0.13 8.20
N PHE A 26 -7.77 -0.96 7.44
CA PHE A 26 -8.09 -0.84 6.02
C PHE A 26 -9.50 -0.33 5.74
N PRO A 27 -10.57 -0.83 6.40
CA PRO A 27 -11.89 -0.26 6.22
C PRO A 27 -11.94 1.24 6.50
N ALA A 28 -11.38 1.67 7.64
CA ALA A 28 -11.37 3.08 8.06
C ALA A 28 -10.53 3.97 7.12
N ALA A 29 -9.33 3.50 6.74
CA ALA A 29 -8.44 4.24 5.87
C ALA A 29 -8.98 4.31 4.43
N THR A 30 -9.58 3.24 3.89
CA THR A 30 -10.20 3.29 2.56
C THR A 30 -11.39 4.24 2.52
N GLU A 31 -12.21 4.29 3.59
CA GLU A 31 -13.28 5.28 3.69
C GLU A 31 -12.72 6.70 3.71
N MET A 32 -11.71 6.96 4.55
CA MET A 32 -11.10 8.27 4.71
C MET A 32 -10.49 8.80 3.40
N PHE A 33 -9.74 7.95 2.69
CA PHE A 33 -9.03 8.33 1.47
C PHE A 33 -9.88 8.23 0.19
N GLY A 34 -11.12 7.73 0.29
CA GLY A 34 -11.92 7.39 -0.89
C GLY A 34 -11.23 6.31 -1.75
N GLY A 35 -10.52 5.40 -1.09
CA GLY A 35 -9.83 4.28 -1.72
C GLY A 35 -10.79 3.13 -2.03
N MET A 36 -10.43 2.32 -3.02
CA MET A 36 -11.15 1.10 -3.38
C MET A 36 -10.66 -0.11 -2.59
N ARG A 37 -9.33 -0.20 -2.38
CA ARG A 37 -8.69 -1.28 -1.64
C ARG A 37 -7.54 -0.74 -0.81
N GLY A 38 -7.23 -1.46 0.26
CA GLY A 38 -6.01 -1.26 1.02
C GLY A 38 -5.43 -2.61 1.46
N GLY A 39 -4.13 -2.65 1.69
CA GLY A 39 -3.47 -3.85 2.18
C GLY A 39 -2.12 -3.59 2.84
N LEU A 40 -1.74 -4.48 3.75
CA LEU A 40 -0.43 -4.52 4.42
C LEU A 40 0.18 -5.90 4.20
N PHE A 41 1.38 -5.91 3.64
CA PHE A 41 2.11 -7.12 3.27
C PHE A 41 3.47 -7.09 3.96
N LEU A 42 3.73 -8.07 4.83
CA LEU A 42 5.05 -8.24 5.44
C LEU A 42 5.91 -9.09 4.50
N LEU A 43 7.17 -8.72 4.31
CA LEU A 43 8.07 -9.47 3.43
C LEU A 43 8.30 -10.89 3.94
N ALA A 44 8.25 -11.11 5.25
CA ALA A 44 8.34 -12.43 5.87
C ALA A 44 7.17 -13.37 5.50
N ASP A 45 5.97 -12.80 5.22
CA ASP A 45 4.77 -13.56 4.85
C ASP A 45 4.73 -13.88 3.34
N VAL A 46 5.59 -13.21 2.55
CA VAL A 46 5.54 -13.31 1.10
C VAL A 46 6.53 -14.39 0.66
N PRO A 47 6.07 -15.47 0.00
CA PRO A 47 7.00 -16.46 -0.54
C PRO A 47 7.99 -15.76 -1.49
N PRO A 48 9.21 -16.29 -1.70
CA PRO A 48 10.13 -15.77 -2.70
C PRO A 48 9.47 -15.90 -4.08
N LEU A 49 8.79 -14.84 -4.50
CA LEU A 49 7.96 -14.83 -5.68
C LEU A 49 8.73 -14.18 -6.82
N PRO A 50 8.83 -14.82 -8.00
CA PRO A 50 9.18 -14.12 -9.23
C PRO A 50 8.12 -13.06 -9.62
N ARG A 51 6.98 -13.01 -8.93
CA ARG A 51 5.79 -12.19 -9.26
C ARG A 51 5.96 -10.69 -9.01
N PHE A 52 7.03 -10.27 -8.32
CA PHE A 52 7.39 -8.85 -8.23
C PHE A 52 8.31 -8.42 -9.37
N GLN A 53 8.92 -9.36 -10.09
CA GLN A 53 9.72 -9.02 -11.26
C GLN A 53 8.81 -8.35 -12.29
N GLY A 54 9.08 -7.08 -12.54
CA GLY A 54 8.35 -6.26 -13.50
C GLY A 54 7.27 -5.36 -12.90
N ASN A 55 6.96 -5.42 -11.59
CA ASN A 55 6.07 -4.43 -10.99
C ASN A 55 6.84 -3.12 -10.74
N PRO A 56 6.55 -2.03 -11.47
CA PRO A 56 7.32 -0.79 -11.38
C PRO A 56 7.22 -0.15 -9.99
N VAL A 57 6.07 -0.24 -9.33
CA VAL A 57 5.83 0.32 -7.99
C VAL A 57 6.64 -0.42 -6.94
N ILE A 58 6.61 -1.75 -6.95
CA ILE A 58 7.36 -2.55 -5.98
C ILE A 58 8.86 -2.37 -6.19
N ASN A 59 9.33 -2.40 -7.44
CA ASN A 59 10.75 -2.18 -7.74
C ASN A 59 11.23 -0.81 -7.24
N ALA A 60 10.46 0.25 -7.49
CA ALA A 60 10.80 1.59 -7.02
C ALA A 60 10.77 1.69 -5.48
N LEU A 61 9.81 1.02 -4.83
CA LEU A 61 9.73 0.99 -3.37
C LEU A 61 10.94 0.31 -2.75
N LEU A 62 11.35 -0.85 -3.29
CA LEU A 62 12.55 -1.57 -2.86
C LEU A 62 13.83 -0.73 -3.10
N ALA A 63 13.88 0.05 -4.17
CA ALA A 63 15.05 0.88 -4.47
C ALA A 63 15.13 2.16 -3.61
N ARG A 64 13.98 2.76 -3.25
CA ARG A 64 13.92 4.09 -2.63
C ARG A 64 13.58 4.08 -1.14
N HIS A 65 12.94 3.02 -0.65
CA HIS A 65 12.38 2.94 0.71
C HIS A 65 11.58 4.21 1.08
N ALA A 66 10.74 4.68 0.16
CA ALA A 66 9.94 5.90 0.32
C ALA A 66 8.48 5.69 -0.12
N PRO A 67 7.53 6.51 0.37
CA PRO A 67 6.18 6.54 -0.16
C PRO A 67 6.15 6.94 -1.64
N LEU A 68 5.35 6.25 -2.44
CA LEU A 68 5.29 6.39 -3.89
C LEU A 68 3.84 6.35 -4.38
N HIS A 69 3.54 7.22 -5.34
CA HIS A 69 2.40 7.12 -6.24
C HIS A 69 2.89 6.53 -7.57
N GLU A 70 2.10 5.67 -8.21
CA GLU A 70 2.48 5.00 -9.46
C GLU A 70 2.86 5.98 -10.58
N GLU A 71 2.16 7.12 -10.65
CA GLU A 71 2.41 8.16 -11.66
C GLU A 71 3.77 8.88 -11.48
N GLN A 72 4.42 8.74 -10.33
CA GLN A 72 5.80 9.22 -10.12
C GLN A 72 6.85 8.28 -10.73
N ILE A 73 6.44 7.11 -11.22
CA ILE A 73 7.31 6.04 -11.67
C ILE A 73 7.08 5.76 -13.15
N VAL A 74 5.82 5.63 -13.55
CA VAL A 74 5.40 5.31 -14.92
C VAL A 74 4.23 6.19 -15.33
N GLY A 75 4.09 6.48 -16.63
CA GLY A 75 2.96 7.26 -17.14
C GLY A 75 1.64 6.49 -17.07
N PRO A 76 0.46 7.17 -17.09
CA PRO A 76 -0.84 6.50 -16.96
C PRO A 76 -1.12 5.41 -18.00
N GLN A 77 -0.62 5.57 -19.23
CA GLN A 77 -0.78 4.56 -20.29
C GLN A 77 0.07 3.31 -20.03
N GLU A 78 1.30 3.49 -19.54
CA GLU A 78 2.20 2.40 -19.16
C GLU A 78 1.67 1.65 -17.94
N TRP A 79 1.18 2.39 -16.93
CA TRP A 79 0.52 1.79 -15.77
C TRP A 79 -0.69 0.96 -16.18
N LYS A 80 -1.57 1.49 -17.04
CA LYS A 80 -2.76 0.77 -17.54
C LYS A 80 -2.38 -0.47 -18.36
N ALA A 81 -1.29 -0.42 -19.11
CA ALA A 81 -0.78 -1.57 -19.86
C ALA A 81 -0.24 -2.67 -18.93
N PHE A 82 0.41 -2.29 -17.82
CA PHE A 82 0.89 -3.21 -16.79
C PHE A 82 -0.25 -3.78 -15.93
N CYS A 83 -1.14 -2.91 -15.45
CA CYS A 83 -2.27 -3.24 -14.58
C CYS A 83 -3.57 -2.63 -15.13
N SER A 84 -4.36 -3.46 -15.80
CA SER A 84 -5.62 -3.05 -16.43
C SER A 84 -6.85 -3.09 -15.51
N ARG A 85 -6.66 -3.42 -14.22
CA ARG A 85 -7.75 -3.58 -13.26
C ARG A 85 -8.39 -2.23 -12.92
N ALA A 86 -9.71 -2.15 -13.02
CA ALA A 86 -10.46 -0.94 -12.69
C ALA A 86 -10.31 -0.50 -11.22
N ASP A 87 -10.03 -1.42 -10.31
CA ASP A 87 -9.81 -1.15 -8.89
C ASP A 87 -8.34 -0.80 -8.55
N HIS A 88 -7.46 -0.69 -9.55
CA HIS A 88 -6.04 -0.30 -9.44
C HIS A 88 -5.70 0.84 -10.41
N GLY A 89 -6.63 1.75 -10.67
CA GLY A 89 -6.37 2.92 -11.52
C GLY A 89 -5.22 3.78 -11.00
N HIS A 90 -5.20 4.01 -9.69
CA HIS A 90 -4.09 4.64 -8.95
C HIS A 90 -3.65 3.75 -7.79
N VAL A 91 -2.36 3.83 -7.45
CA VAL A 91 -1.72 3.07 -6.37
C VAL A 91 -0.78 3.97 -5.58
N LEU A 92 -1.11 4.16 -4.30
CA LEU A 92 -0.18 4.69 -3.31
C LEU A 92 0.43 3.52 -2.55
N ALA A 93 1.74 3.46 -2.48
CA ALA A 93 2.49 2.46 -1.72
C ALA A 93 3.48 3.13 -0.77
N GLY A 94 3.56 2.64 0.46
CA GLY A 94 4.47 3.12 1.50
C GLY A 94 5.28 1.97 2.09
N PRO A 95 6.57 2.19 2.40
CA PRO A 95 7.40 1.19 3.04
C PRO A 95 7.00 1.03 4.52
N LEU A 96 7.09 -0.19 5.03
CA LEU A 96 7.12 -0.47 6.46
C LEU A 96 8.57 -0.76 6.84
N VAL A 97 9.12 0.07 7.73
CA VAL A 97 10.54 0.02 8.09
C VAL A 97 10.66 -0.26 9.58
N GLN A 98 11.51 -1.21 9.95
CA GLN A 98 11.88 -1.52 11.32
C GLN A 98 13.39 -1.60 11.42
N ASN A 99 14.00 -0.90 12.37
CA ASN A 99 15.46 -0.87 12.57
C ASN A 99 16.28 -0.53 11.31
N GLY A 100 15.73 0.32 10.43
CA GLY A 100 16.37 0.70 9.16
C GLY A 100 16.19 -0.32 8.03
N GLU A 101 15.55 -1.45 8.28
CA GLU A 101 15.27 -2.49 7.29
C GLU A 101 13.83 -2.42 6.81
N LEU A 102 13.62 -2.64 5.52
CA LEU A 102 12.30 -2.80 4.95
C LEU A 102 11.72 -4.14 5.40
N VAL A 103 10.62 -4.11 6.14
CA VAL A 103 9.93 -5.31 6.65
C VAL A 103 8.61 -5.57 5.94
N GLY A 104 8.11 -4.62 5.16
CA GLY A 104 6.85 -4.76 4.46
C GLY A 104 6.45 -3.54 3.65
N VAL A 105 5.23 -3.58 3.14
CA VAL A 105 4.59 -2.52 2.35
C VAL A 105 3.17 -2.34 2.81
N ILE A 106 2.73 -1.09 2.92
CA ILE A 106 1.32 -0.73 2.98
C ILE A 106 0.92 -0.09 1.65
N GLY A 107 -0.27 -0.41 1.14
CA GLY A 107 -0.73 0.14 -0.13
C GLY A 107 -2.22 0.44 -0.13
N PHE A 108 -2.60 1.43 -0.92
CA PHE A 108 -3.99 1.82 -1.19
C PHE A 108 -4.18 1.98 -2.69
N THR A 109 -5.38 1.65 -3.15
CA THR A 109 -5.76 1.78 -4.55
C THR A 109 -6.98 2.66 -4.69
N ARG A 110 -7.12 3.31 -5.85
CA ARG A 110 -8.34 4.02 -6.24
C ARG A 110 -8.70 3.66 -7.68
N ALA A 111 -9.96 3.85 -8.04
CA ALA A 111 -10.35 3.91 -9.44
C ALA A 111 -9.59 5.04 -10.16
N GLN A 112 -9.53 4.95 -11.49
CA GLN A 112 -9.15 6.10 -12.34
C GLN A 112 -10.06 7.29 -12.08
#